data_AF-A0A8I0KGE4-F1
#
_entry.id   AF-A0A8I0KGE4-F1
#
_cell.length_a   1.000
_cell.length_b   1.000
_cell.length_c   1.000
_cell.angle_alpha   90.00
_cell.angle_beta   90.00
_cell.angle_gamma   90.00
#
_symmetry.space_group_name_H-M   'P 1'
#
loop_
_entity.id
_entity.type
_entity.pdbx_description
1 polymer ?
#
loop_
_entity_poly.entity_id
_entity_poly.type
_entity_poly.pdbx_seq_one_letter_code
_entity_poly.pdbx_strand_id
1 'polypeptide(L)' 'MALYPPGERTSEPLDDRLRDDAALAEIELTSRLMIAASGATSPLTQSEIDGLLGVDPEA' A
#
# COMPACT_ATOMS: atom_id res chain seq x y z
N MET A 1 -15.23 32.16 4.86
CA MET A 1 -15.60 30.75 5.14
C MET A 1 -16.42 30.28 3.94
N ALA A 2 -15.76 29.73 2.92
CA ALA A 2 -16.44 29.34 1.68
C ALA A 2 -17.08 27.97 1.87
N LEU A 3 -18.41 27.94 1.83
CA LEU A 3 -19.22 26.72 1.78
C LEU A 3 -19.26 26.28 0.31
N TYR A 4 -18.65 25.14 -0.01
CA TYR A 4 -18.75 24.54 -1.34
C TYR A 4 -20.17 24.01 -1.59
N PRO A 5 -20.73 24.15 -2.81
CA PRO A 5 -22.08 23.67 -3.12
C PRO A 5 -22.10 22.13 -3.25
N PRO A 6 -23.26 21.47 -3.11
CA PRO A 6 -23.40 20.03 -3.30
C PRO A 6 -23.50 19.74 -4.81
N GLY A 7 -22.37 19.71 -5.51
CA GLY A 7 -22.29 19.33 -6.91
C GLY A 7 -21.05 18.47 -7.09
N GLU A 8 -21.25 17.21 -7.49
CA GLU A 8 -20.25 16.20 -7.84
C GLU A 8 -18.93 16.28 -7.07
N ARG A 9 -18.80 15.45 -6.02
CA ARG A 9 -17.48 15.13 -5.49
C ARG A 9 -16.71 14.37 -6.59
N THR A 10 -16.05 15.10 -7.48
CA THR A 10 -14.92 14.59 -8.23
C THR A 10 -13.97 14.06 -7.17
N SER A 11 -13.93 12.73 -7.02
CA SER A 11 -13.17 12.09 -5.95
C SER A 11 -11.69 12.48 -6.17
N GLU A 12 -11.00 12.79 -5.08
CA GLU A 12 -9.58 13.15 -5.19
C GLU A 12 -8.81 11.93 -5.75
N PRO A 13 -7.73 12.10 -6.51
CA PRO A 13 -7.00 10.96 -7.09
C PRO A 13 -6.54 9.90 -6.08
N LEU A 14 -6.37 10.30 -4.81
CA LEU A 14 -6.09 9.39 -3.71
C LEU A 14 -7.34 8.58 -3.29
N ASP A 15 -8.51 9.21 -3.24
CA ASP A 15 -9.79 8.55 -2.91
C ASP A 15 -10.14 7.47 -3.94
N ASP A 16 -9.87 7.71 -5.22
CA ASP A 16 -10.10 6.73 -6.27
C ASP A 16 -9.16 5.52 -6.15
N ARG A 17 -7.87 5.76 -5.82
CA ARG A 17 -6.91 4.69 -5.53
C ARG A 17 -7.27 3.89 -4.29
N LEU A 18 -7.82 4.53 -3.26
CA LEU A 18 -8.29 3.86 -2.05
C LEU A 18 -9.59 3.07 -2.26
N ARG A 19 -10.26 3.20 -3.40
CA ARG A 19 -11.44 2.42 -3.77
C ARG A 19 -11.15 1.34 -4.82
N ASP A 20 -9.95 1.35 -5.38
CA ASP A 20 -9.47 0.32 -6.30
C ASP A 20 -8.81 -0.81 -5.50
N ASP A 21 -9.40 -2.00 -5.57
CA ASP A 21 -8.92 -3.19 -4.85
C ASP A 21 -7.46 -3.53 -5.18
N ALA A 22 -7.02 -3.27 -6.42
CA ALA A 22 -5.64 -3.52 -6.82
C ALA A 22 -4.68 -2.51 -6.17
N ALA A 23 -5.07 -1.24 -6.12
CA ALA A 23 -4.28 -0.19 -5.49
C ALA A 23 -4.27 -0.33 -3.96
N LEU A 24 -5.38 -0.78 -3.35
CA LEU A 24 -5.42 -1.12 -1.93
C LEU A 24 -4.49 -2.29 -1.61
N ALA A 25 -4.47 -3.34 -2.44
CA ALA A 25 -3.55 -4.47 -2.27
C ALA A 25 -2.08 -4.01 -2.37
N GLU A 26 -1.77 -3.10 -3.29
CA GLU A 26 -0.43 -2.51 -3.42
C GLU A 26 -0.02 -1.69 -2.19
N ILE A 27 -0.93 -0.86 -1.67
CA ILE A 27 -0.71 -0.07 -0.45
C ILE A 27 -0.47 -0.99 0.74
N GLU A 28 -1.28 -2.04 0.89
CA GLU A 28 -1.13 -3.01 1.97
C GLU A 28 0.22 -3.73 1.88
N LEU A 29 0.58 -4.24 0.69
CA LEU A 29 1.86 -4.91 0.44
C LEU A 29 3.05 -4.00 0.77
N THR A 30 3.02 -2.76 0.27
CA THR A 30 4.07 -1.77 0.52
C THR A 30 4.17 -1.44 2.00
N SER A 31 3.03 -1.29 2.68
CA SER A 31 2.99 -1.01 4.12
C SER A 31 3.60 -2.14 4.93
N ARG A 32 3.29 -3.40 4.61
CA ARG A 32 3.87 -4.58 5.26
C ARG A 32 5.39 -4.62 5.09
N LEU A 33 5.88 -4.33 3.89
CA LEU A 33 7.33 -4.28 3.60
C LEU A 33 8.02 -3.17 4.41
N MET A 34 7.44 -1.98 4.46
CA MET A 34 7.99 -0.85 5.22
C MET A 34 8.02 -1.13 6.72
N ILE A 35 6.97 -1.75 7.26
CA ILE A 35 6.92 -2.16 8.66
C ILE A 35 8.01 -3.19 8.96
N ALA A 36 8.15 -4.23 8.13
CA ALA A 36 9.18 -5.26 8.29
C ALA A 36 10.59 -4.67 8.24
N ALA A 37 10.87 -3.81 7.25
CA ALA A 37 12.16 -3.15 7.11
C ALA A 37 12.46 -2.21 8.29
N SER A 38 11.46 -1.47 8.79
CA SER A 38 11.63 -0.56 9.92
C SER A 38 11.85 -1.29 11.25
N GLY A 39 11.32 -2.51 11.38
CA GLY A 39 11.49 -3.35 12.57
C GLY A 39 12.75 -4.20 12.56
N ALA A 40 13.44 -4.31 11.43
CA ALA A 40 14.63 -5.15 11.29
C ALA A 40 15.88 -4.46 11.86
N THR A 41 16.71 -5.23 12.57
CA THR A 41 18.02 -4.76 13.09
C THR A 41 19.11 -4.70 12.01
N SER A 42 18.85 -5.29 10.85
CA SER A 42 19.71 -5.29 9.66
C SER A 42 18.84 -5.22 8.40
N PRO A 43 19.40 -4.87 7.23
CA PRO A 43 18.66 -4.95 5.98
C PRO A 43 18.04 -6.33 5.76
N LEU A 44 16.82 -6.37 5.24
CA LEU A 44 16.15 -7.61 4.85
C LEU A 44 16.94 -8.30 3.73
N THR A 45 17.02 -9.62 3.80
CA THR A 45 17.55 -10.46 2.73
C THR A 45 16.54 -10.59 1.59
N GLN A 46 17.02 -10.96 0.41
CA GLN A 46 16.15 -11.18 -0.75
C GLN A 46 15.05 -12.22 -0.47
N SER A 47 15.38 -13.32 0.22
CA SER A 47 14.41 -14.36 0.56
C SER A 47 13.32 -13.86 1.51
N GLU A 48 13.66 -13.01 2.48
CA GLU A 48 12.67 -12.38 3.37
C GLU A 48 11.76 -11.41 2.60
N ILE A 49 12.31 -10.68 1.63
CA ILE A 49 11.55 -9.80 0.74
C ILE A 49 10.61 -10.64 -0.15
N ASP A 50 11.11 -11.72 -0.75
CA ASP A 50 10.34 -12.57 -1.65
C ASP A 50 9.16 -13.23 -0.93
N GLY A 51 9.36 -13.68 0.32
CA GLY A 51 8.30 -14.18 1.18
C GLY A 51 7.26 -13.12 1.54
N LEU A 52 7.67 -11.87 1.81
CA LEU A 52 6.75 -10.76 2.06
C LEU A 52 5.94 -10.36 0.83
N LEU A 53 6.57 -10.42 -0.36
CA LEU A 53 5.94 -10.12 -1.64
C LEU A 53 5.07 -11.28 -2.16
N GLY A 54 5.17 -12.47 -1.57
CA GLY A 54 4.46 -13.66 -2.02
C GLY A 54 4.94 -14.17 -3.38
N VAL A 55 6.19 -13.88 -3.74
CA VAL A 55 6.82 -14.32 -5.00
C VAL A 55 7.74 -15.53 -4.81
N ASP A 56 7.90 -16.00 -3.57
CA ASP A 56 8.60 -17.23 -3.26
C ASP A 56 7.79 -18.44 -3.77
N PRO A 57 8.30 -19.20 -4.75
CA PRO A 57 7.61 -20.35 -5.33
C PRO A 57 7.52 -21.55 -4.38
N GLU A 58 8.25 -21.57 -3.26
CA GLU A 58 8.27 -22.67 -2.28
C GLU A 58 7.55 -22.34 -0.95
N ALA A 59 6.92 -21.17 -0.82
CA ALA A 59 6.25 -20.70 0.40
C ALA A 59 4.87 -21.32 0.67
#